data_AF-A0AAN6KRD0-F1
#
_entry.id   AF-A0AAN6KRD0-F1
#
_cell.length_a   1.000
_cell.length_b   1.000
_cell.length_c   1.000
_cell.angle_alpha   90.00
_cell.angle_beta   90.00
_cell.angle_gamma   90.00
#
_symmetry.space_group_name_H-M   'P 1'
#
loop_
_entity.id
_entity.type
_entity.pdbx_description
1 polymer ?
#
loop_
_entity_poly.entity_id
_entity_poly.type
_entity_poly.pdbx_seq_one_letter_code
_entity_poly.pdbx_strand_id
1 'polypeptide(L)'
;MAPLVHPRAQEDRVLMPDVQPSQSEVLESLVTLRDGTVRYQRVAPDADPSLLILVLNKDSRSWSSDFRSTSRSFYDFLDLLASTSLDLSTVSLGIRTASSEQFRTMQVAVDRLPFARVVIYHQEDTSEGAVYENRHNPQVQLARRSGLAKLRNRLMLSALQDEDYIFWLDADVVELSPEIVPTMLKHSASVTNAGIITAMCHQNEMNNYDKNAWELDSPELLGPLPDAEREAAVAKLVATRVFVPELIEGTNDSAIVPLDSVGGTILLIRADLVRQGLTFPHYNIVGTTWGHAGWIGVETEGLCYAARELEGGGCYVLGGSHHARHTDWG
;
A
#
# COMPACT_ATOMS: atom_id res chain seq x y z
N MET A 1 66.85 -60.90 6.47
CA MET A 1 65.57 -60.18 6.32
C MET A 1 65.70 -58.85 7.05
N ALA A 2 65.86 -57.76 6.31
CA ALA A 2 65.97 -56.39 6.84
C ALA A 2 64.58 -55.72 6.84
N PRO A 3 64.24 -54.85 7.80
CA PRO A 3 62.97 -54.15 7.80
C PRO A 3 63.02 -52.93 6.86
N LEU A 4 61.98 -52.80 6.04
CA LEU A 4 61.71 -51.66 5.17
C LEU A 4 61.26 -50.46 6.01
N VAL A 5 61.99 -49.34 5.91
CA VAL A 5 61.60 -48.02 6.43
C VAL A 5 60.95 -47.26 5.27
N HIS A 6 59.66 -46.92 5.40
CA HIS A 6 58.99 -46.00 4.48
C HIS A 6 59.32 -44.54 4.82
N PRO A 7 59.53 -43.65 3.83
CA PRO A 7 59.68 -42.23 4.07
C PRO A 7 58.32 -41.57 4.33
N ARG A 8 58.26 -40.63 5.28
CA ARG A 8 57.10 -39.77 5.53
C ARG A 8 56.90 -38.83 4.34
N ALA A 9 55.71 -38.84 3.74
CA ALA A 9 55.27 -37.81 2.82
C ALA A 9 55.07 -36.49 3.57
N GLN A 10 55.58 -35.41 2.98
CA GLN A 10 55.45 -34.04 3.44
C GLN A 10 54.11 -33.52 2.89
N GLU A 11 53.15 -33.23 3.76
CA GLU A 11 51.88 -32.60 3.37
C GLU A 11 52.13 -31.14 3.04
N ASP A 12 52.13 -30.82 1.74
CA ASP A 12 52.03 -29.44 1.26
C ASP A 12 50.65 -28.89 1.61
N ARG A 13 50.60 -28.07 2.67
CA ARG A 13 49.44 -27.21 2.97
C ARG A 13 49.31 -26.19 1.85
N VAL A 14 48.39 -26.43 0.92
CA VAL A 14 47.88 -25.42 0.01
C VAL A 14 47.19 -24.34 0.84
N LEU A 15 47.86 -23.20 1.00
CA LEU A 15 47.24 -21.97 1.50
C LEU A 15 46.21 -21.53 0.46
N MET A 16 44.93 -21.78 0.76
CA MET A 16 43.83 -21.15 0.04
C MET A 16 43.96 -19.63 0.24
N PRO A 17 43.83 -18.81 -0.83
CA PRO A 17 43.83 -17.37 -0.66
C PRO A 17 42.66 -16.97 0.23
N ASP A 18 42.97 -16.15 1.23
CA ASP A 18 42.02 -15.51 2.12
C ASP A 18 41.07 -14.67 1.27
N VAL A 19 39.88 -15.19 0.97
CA VAL A 19 38.82 -14.43 0.31
C VAL A 19 38.32 -13.46 1.36
N GLN A 20 38.85 -12.23 1.33
CA GLN A 20 38.26 -11.13 2.08
C GLN A 20 36.77 -11.06 1.73
N PRO A 21 35.85 -10.96 2.71
CA PRO A 21 34.45 -10.73 2.41
C PRO A 21 34.38 -9.43 1.62
N SER A 22 33.87 -9.51 0.38
CA SER A 22 33.56 -8.32 -0.40
C SER A 22 32.65 -7.45 0.45
N GLN A 23 33.06 -6.21 0.71
CA GLN A 23 32.18 -5.23 1.32
C GLN A 23 30.93 -5.17 0.44
N SER A 24 29.80 -5.64 0.96
CA SER A 24 28.53 -5.64 0.25
C SER A 24 28.15 -4.17 0.09
N GLU A 25 28.20 -3.66 -1.14
CA GLU A 25 27.94 -2.25 -1.47
C GLU A 25 26.45 -2.04 -1.77
N VAL A 26 25.92 -0.87 -1.43
CA VAL A 26 24.58 -0.45 -1.83
C VAL A 26 24.49 -0.41 -3.35
N LEU A 27 23.51 -1.09 -3.93
CA LEU A 27 23.30 -1.13 -5.37
C LEU A 27 22.31 -0.06 -5.79
N GLU A 28 22.76 0.90 -6.59
CA GLU A 28 21.92 1.95 -7.18
C GLU A 28 21.78 1.79 -8.68
N SER A 29 20.59 2.09 -9.20
CA SER A 29 20.34 2.14 -10.63
C SER A 29 19.32 3.21 -10.99
N LEU A 30 19.55 3.86 -12.12
CA LEU A 30 18.62 4.80 -12.75
C LEU A 30 18.40 4.36 -14.19
N VAL A 31 17.17 3.94 -14.52
CA VAL A 31 16.84 3.38 -15.83
C VAL A 31 15.58 4.03 -16.39
N THR A 32 15.54 4.24 -17.70
CA THR A 32 14.31 4.60 -18.42
C THR A 32 13.70 3.33 -19.00
N LEU A 33 12.48 3.01 -18.57
CA LEU A 33 11.71 1.87 -19.07
C LEU A 33 11.19 2.14 -20.48
N ARG A 34 10.75 1.08 -21.16
CA ARG A 34 10.27 1.15 -22.56
C ARG A 34 9.06 2.06 -22.75
N ASP A 35 8.28 2.28 -21.70
CA ASP A 35 7.11 3.16 -21.71
C ASP A 35 7.44 4.60 -21.28
N GLY A 36 8.73 4.95 -21.20
CA GLY A 36 9.22 6.27 -20.83
C GLY A 36 9.30 6.53 -19.32
N THR A 37 8.84 5.60 -18.46
CA THR A 37 8.96 5.76 -17.01
C THR A 37 10.43 5.76 -16.60
N VAL A 38 10.84 6.76 -15.81
CA VAL A 38 12.16 6.77 -15.20
C VAL A 38 12.06 6.08 -13.84
N ARG A 39 12.86 5.04 -13.62
CA ARG A 39 12.93 4.30 -12.36
C ARG A 39 14.28 4.50 -11.71
N TYR A 40 14.28 5.04 -10.50
CA TYR A 40 15.41 4.94 -9.58
C TYR A 40 15.19 3.77 -8.63
N GLN A 41 16.24 2.99 -8.38
CA GLN A 41 16.22 1.91 -7.41
C GLN A 41 17.50 1.92 -6.59
N ARG A 42 17.36 1.73 -5.29
CA ARG A 42 18.43 1.49 -4.34
C ARG A 42 18.15 0.21 -3.57
N VAL A 43 19.14 -0.65 -3.42
CA VAL A 43 19.04 -1.90 -2.66
C VAL A 43 20.19 -1.96 -1.66
N ALA A 44 19.86 -2.15 -0.38
CA ALA A 44 20.85 -2.34 0.65
C ALA A 44 21.55 -3.70 0.47
N PRO A 45 22.81 -3.81 0.94
CA PRO A 45 23.48 -5.08 1.18
C PRO A 45 22.59 -6.11 1.86
N ASP A 46 22.54 -7.34 1.33
CA ASP A 46 21.84 -8.47 1.96
C ASP A 46 20.36 -8.18 2.28
N ALA A 47 19.72 -7.30 1.49
CA ALA A 47 18.34 -6.88 1.70
C ALA A 47 17.36 -8.07 1.69
N ASP A 48 16.62 -8.23 2.78
CA ASP A 48 15.57 -9.24 2.98
C ASP A 48 14.30 -8.55 3.53
N PRO A 49 13.59 -7.76 2.69
CA PRO A 49 12.45 -6.99 3.15
C PRO A 49 11.19 -7.86 3.32
N SER A 50 10.47 -7.66 4.43
CA SER A 50 9.18 -8.33 4.70
C SER A 50 7.97 -7.44 4.39
N LEU A 51 8.16 -6.12 4.37
CA LEU A 51 7.09 -5.13 4.17
C LEU A 51 7.43 -4.16 3.05
N LEU A 52 6.51 -4.00 2.09
CA LEU A 52 6.57 -2.98 1.04
C LEU A 52 5.59 -1.83 1.33
N ILE A 53 6.10 -0.66 1.68
CA ILE A 53 5.30 0.55 1.82
C ILE A 53 5.13 1.22 0.46
N LEU A 54 3.89 1.54 0.06
CA LEU A 54 3.57 2.15 -1.22
C LEU A 54 2.90 3.51 -1.08
N VAL A 55 3.38 4.48 -1.86
CA VAL A 55 2.89 5.86 -1.84
C VAL A 55 2.70 6.40 -3.25
N LEU A 56 1.54 7.01 -3.51
CA LEU A 56 1.32 7.82 -4.71
C LEU A 56 1.52 9.30 -4.38
N ASN A 57 2.36 9.95 -5.16
CA ASN A 57 2.59 11.39 -5.11
C ASN A 57 2.28 11.97 -6.50
N LYS A 58 1.57 13.10 -6.57
CA LYS A 58 1.41 13.84 -7.84
C LYS A 58 2.51 14.88 -7.97
N ASP A 59 2.60 15.76 -6.98
CA ASP A 59 3.60 16.83 -6.88
C ASP A 59 3.79 17.24 -5.42
N SER A 60 4.44 18.37 -5.17
CA SER A 60 4.69 18.88 -3.81
C SER A 60 3.42 19.11 -2.99
N ARG A 61 2.26 19.34 -3.63
CA ARG A 61 0.99 19.56 -2.94
C ARG A 61 0.38 18.28 -2.38
N SER A 62 0.81 17.10 -2.85
CA SER A 62 0.31 15.81 -2.33
C SER A 62 0.70 15.56 -0.88
N TRP A 63 1.74 16.22 -0.36
CA TRP A 63 2.10 16.15 1.06
C TRP A 63 1.17 16.98 1.95
N SER A 64 0.41 17.89 1.33
CA SER A 64 -0.53 18.81 1.96
C SER A 64 0.15 19.73 3.01
N SER A 65 -0.64 20.37 3.85
CA SER A 65 -0.20 21.26 4.93
C SER A 65 -0.95 20.90 6.21
N ASP A 66 -0.30 20.97 7.37
CA ASP A 66 -0.98 20.76 8.66
C ASP A 66 -1.57 22.08 9.20
N PHE A 67 -2.37 22.04 10.26
CA PHE A 67 -3.21 23.15 10.78
C PHE A 67 -2.48 24.50 10.96
N ARG A 68 -1.16 24.49 11.11
CA ARG A 68 -0.32 25.70 11.18
C ARG A 68 0.06 26.30 9.81
N SER A 69 -0.56 25.82 8.72
CA SER A 69 -0.19 26.14 7.33
C SER A 69 1.28 25.89 7.01
N THR A 70 1.93 24.97 7.74
CA THR A 70 3.30 24.56 7.43
C THR A 70 3.22 23.53 6.32
N SER A 71 3.67 23.91 5.12
CA SER A 71 3.74 23.01 3.98
C SER A 71 4.61 21.81 4.33
N ARG A 72 4.05 20.61 4.17
CA ARG A 72 4.79 19.38 4.36
C ARG A 72 5.59 19.04 3.11
N SER A 73 6.56 18.17 3.32
CA SER A 73 7.46 17.64 2.32
C SER A 73 7.58 16.13 2.47
N PHE A 74 8.32 15.51 1.55
CA PHE A 74 8.68 14.11 1.68
C PHE A 74 9.50 13.80 2.95
N TYR A 75 10.23 14.77 3.50
CA TYR A 75 10.96 14.57 4.76
C TYR A 75 10.00 14.36 5.94
N ASP A 76 8.90 15.12 6.01
CA ASP A 76 7.86 14.93 7.04
C ASP A 76 7.17 13.56 6.92
N PHE A 77 7.08 13.03 5.70
CA PHE A 77 6.61 11.67 5.47
C PHE A 77 7.63 10.62 5.95
N LEU A 78 8.92 10.83 5.70
CA LEU A 78 9.98 9.96 6.23
C LEU A 78 10.04 10.00 7.76
N ASP A 79 9.84 11.16 8.38
CA ASP A 79 9.76 11.31 9.84
C ASP A 79 8.54 10.56 10.41
N LEU A 80 7.40 10.59 9.70
CA LEU A 80 6.24 9.76 10.05
C LEU A 80 6.62 8.27 10.06
N LEU A 81 7.28 7.78 9.01
CA LEU A 81 7.73 6.38 8.95
C LEU A 81 8.73 6.04 10.06
N ALA A 82 9.68 6.93 10.34
CA ALA A 82 10.67 6.74 11.40
C ALA A 82 10.06 6.80 12.81
N SER A 83 8.89 7.42 12.97
CA SER A 83 8.15 7.40 14.24
C SER A 83 7.36 6.11 14.47
N THR A 84 7.20 5.27 13.45
CA THR A 84 6.67 3.92 13.62
C THR A 84 7.72 3.03 14.31
N SER A 85 7.26 2.02 15.04
CA SER A 85 8.12 1.00 15.66
C SER A 85 8.65 -0.05 14.65
N LEU A 86 8.64 0.25 13.35
CA LEU A 86 9.14 -0.62 12.30
C LEU A 86 10.67 -0.61 12.26
N ASP A 87 11.25 -1.79 12.03
CA ASP A 87 12.64 -1.89 11.58
C ASP A 87 12.72 -1.55 10.09
N LEU A 88 13.10 -0.30 9.78
CA LEU A 88 13.18 0.15 8.39
C LEU A 88 14.20 -0.64 7.56
N SER A 89 15.16 -1.34 8.18
CA SER A 89 16.10 -2.22 7.47
C SER A 89 15.47 -3.46 6.86
N THR A 90 14.23 -3.79 7.24
CA THR A 90 13.42 -4.86 6.64
C THR A 90 12.26 -4.31 5.81
N VAL A 91 12.30 -3.01 5.46
CA VAL A 91 11.22 -2.34 4.73
C VAL A 91 11.68 -1.91 3.34
N SER A 92 10.86 -2.25 2.35
CA SER A 92 10.90 -1.69 1.00
C SER A 92 10.01 -0.45 0.92
N LEU A 93 10.47 0.61 0.24
CA LEU A 93 9.68 1.81 -0.04
C LEU A 93 9.48 1.99 -1.55
N GLY A 94 8.24 1.88 -2.02
CA GLY A 94 7.84 2.10 -3.40
C GLY A 94 7.06 3.41 -3.57
N ILE A 95 7.55 4.31 -4.42
CA ILE A 95 6.92 5.61 -4.67
C ILE A 95 6.66 5.79 -6.15
N ARG A 96 5.51 6.34 -6.51
CA ARG A 96 5.28 6.92 -7.84
C ARG A 96 5.09 8.42 -7.70
N THR A 97 5.81 9.21 -8.51
CA THR A 97 5.61 10.66 -8.62
C THR A 97 5.40 11.13 -10.06
N ALA A 98 4.51 12.11 -10.26
CA ALA A 98 4.37 12.80 -11.53
C ALA A 98 5.27 14.04 -11.66
N SER A 99 5.97 14.44 -10.59
CA SER A 99 6.84 15.61 -10.56
C SER A 99 8.31 15.20 -10.64
N SER A 100 9.02 15.75 -11.63
CA SER A 100 10.47 15.53 -11.79
C SER A 100 11.28 16.20 -10.67
N GLU A 101 10.76 17.27 -10.06
CA GLU A 101 11.35 17.90 -8.88
C GLU A 101 11.23 17.01 -7.65
N GLN A 102 10.03 16.48 -7.40
CA GLN A 102 9.80 15.54 -6.30
C GLN A 102 10.65 14.28 -6.46
N PHE A 103 10.77 13.75 -7.69
CA PHE A 103 11.63 12.61 -7.98
C PHE A 103 13.06 12.83 -7.50
N ARG A 104 13.69 13.97 -7.87
CA ARG A 104 15.07 14.30 -7.45
C ARG A 104 15.17 14.47 -5.93
N THR A 105 14.20 15.14 -5.31
CA THR A 105 14.17 15.33 -3.85
C THR A 105 14.09 14.00 -3.12
N MET A 106 13.23 13.09 -3.58
CA MET A 106 13.06 11.78 -2.96
C MET A 106 14.34 10.94 -3.05
N GLN A 107 15.04 10.95 -4.19
CA GLN A 107 16.31 10.21 -4.36
C GLN A 107 17.33 10.56 -3.27
N VAL A 108 17.48 11.85 -2.94
CA VAL A 108 18.41 12.31 -1.89
C VAL A 108 17.85 12.04 -0.50
N ALA A 109 16.55 12.24 -0.30
CA ALA A 109 15.95 12.15 1.02
C ALA A 109 15.95 10.71 1.57
N VAL A 110 15.74 9.71 0.71
CA VAL A 110 15.68 8.31 1.13
C VAL A 110 17.01 7.81 1.70
N ASP A 111 18.15 8.44 1.43
CA ASP A 111 19.47 8.06 1.98
C ASP A 111 19.56 8.26 3.49
N ARG A 112 18.63 9.02 4.09
CA ARG A 112 18.61 9.32 5.52
C ARG A 112 18.08 8.17 6.38
N LEU A 113 17.39 7.21 5.79
CA LEU A 113 16.78 6.09 6.49
C LEU A 113 17.26 4.75 5.91
N PRO A 114 17.43 3.73 6.76
CA PRO A 114 18.10 2.49 6.38
C PRO A 114 17.16 1.52 5.65
N PHE A 115 16.37 1.98 4.67
CA PHE A 115 15.47 1.10 3.91
C PHE A 115 16.23 -0.05 3.23
N ALA A 116 15.71 -1.27 3.35
CA ALA A 116 16.24 -2.45 2.66
C ALA A 116 16.23 -2.24 1.14
N ARG A 117 15.15 -1.63 0.64
CA ARG A 117 14.96 -1.35 -0.78
C ARG A 117 14.17 -0.07 -0.97
N VAL A 118 14.55 0.71 -1.97
CA VAL A 118 13.78 1.87 -2.41
C VAL A 118 13.58 1.77 -3.91
N VAL A 119 12.36 2.01 -4.37
CA VAL A 119 12.05 2.17 -5.79
C VAL A 119 11.18 3.39 -6.00
N ILE A 120 11.64 4.30 -6.85
CA ILE A 120 10.94 5.53 -7.19
C ILE A 120 10.67 5.52 -8.69
N TYR A 121 9.40 5.64 -9.07
CA TYR A 121 8.95 5.74 -10.45
C TYR A 121 8.52 7.17 -10.75
N HIS A 122 9.13 7.77 -11.76
CA HIS A 122 8.73 9.06 -12.31
C HIS A 122 8.10 8.90 -13.69
N GLN A 123 6.90 9.45 -13.83
CA GLN A 123 6.22 9.57 -15.11
C GLN A 123 5.32 10.81 -15.08
N GLU A 124 5.53 11.73 -16.01
CA GLU A 124 4.70 12.94 -16.12
C GLU A 124 3.22 12.60 -16.25
N ASP A 125 2.36 13.43 -15.65
CA ASP A 125 0.92 13.28 -15.74
C ASP A 125 0.44 13.72 -17.12
N THR A 126 0.28 12.77 -18.05
CA THR A 126 -0.25 13.04 -19.39
C THR A 126 -1.77 13.16 -19.40
N SER A 127 -2.44 13.01 -18.26
CA SER A 127 -3.87 13.26 -18.13
C SER A 127 -4.07 14.78 -18.18
N GLU A 128 -4.49 15.30 -19.34
CA GLU A 128 -5.05 16.65 -19.39
C GLU A 128 -6.11 16.74 -18.30
N GLY A 129 -5.90 17.65 -17.35
CA GLY A 129 -6.63 17.68 -16.09
C GLY A 129 -8.13 17.58 -16.33
N ALA A 130 -8.74 16.47 -15.91
CA ALA A 130 -10.18 16.39 -15.78
C ALA A 130 -10.59 17.60 -14.93
N VAL A 131 -11.27 18.53 -15.58
CA VAL A 131 -11.61 19.85 -15.06
C VAL A 131 -12.18 19.70 -13.65
N TYR A 132 -11.60 20.45 -12.70
CA TYR A 132 -11.92 20.40 -11.26
C TYR A 132 -13.38 20.76 -10.95
N GLU A 133 -14.15 21.23 -11.96
CA GLU A 133 -15.46 21.88 -11.84
C GLU A 133 -16.66 20.91 -11.74
N ASN A 134 -16.50 19.58 -11.83
CA ASN A 134 -17.65 18.66 -11.79
C ASN A 134 -17.47 17.44 -10.86
N ARG A 135 -16.95 17.66 -9.63
CA ARG A 135 -16.78 16.59 -8.62
C ARG A 135 -18.08 15.89 -8.18
N HIS A 136 -19.24 16.51 -8.40
CA HIS A 136 -20.55 15.94 -8.06
C HIS A 136 -21.13 15.05 -9.18
N ASN A 137 -20.48 14.95 -10.34
CA ASN A 137 -20.93 14.06 -11.41
C ASN A 137 -20.41 12.63 -11.16
N PRO A 138 -21.29 11.62 -11.02
CA PRO A 138 -20.89 10.23 -10.77
C PRO A 138 -19.92 9.67 -11.81
N GLN A 139 -20.03 10.05 -13.09
CA GLN A 139 -19.12 9.60 -14.14
C GLN A 139 -17.71 10.20 -13.99
N VAL A 140 -17.61 11.46 -13.56
CA VAL A 140 -16.32 12.11 -13.28
C VAL A 140 -15.65 11.46 -12.06
N GLN A 141 -16.44 11.15 -11.03
CA GLN A 141 -15.95 10.42 -9.86
C GLN A 141 -15.45 9.02 -10.23
N LEU A 142 -16.19 8.27 -11.06
CA LEU A 142 -15.78 6.95 -11.54
C LEU A 142 -14.50 7.02 -12.37
N ALA A 143 -14.39 7.96 -13.31
CA ALA A 143 -13.18 8.16 -14.12
C ALA A 143 -11.95 8.47 -13.25
N ARG A 144 -12.12 9.33 -12.22
CA ARG A 144 -11.05 9.65 -11.26
C ARG A 144 -10.62 8.41 -10.47
N ARG A 145 -11.57 7.65 -9.90
CA ARG A 145 -11.26 6.41 -9.14
C ARG A 145 -10.65 5.33 -10.04
N SER A 146 -11.11 5.22 -11.28
CA SER A 146 -10.51 4.33 -12.30
C SER A 146 -9.05 4.68 -12.56
N GLY A 147 -8.74 5.97 -12.75
CA GLY A 147 -7.37 6.46 -12.90
C GLY A 147 -6.51 6.11 -11.70
N LEU A 148 -7.01 6.40 -10.48
CA LEU A 148 -6.30 6.10 -9.24
C LEU A 148 -6.04 4.59 -9.06
N ALA A 149 -7.02 3.73 -9.35
CA ALA A 149 -6.85 2.29 -9.32
C ALA A 149 -5.74 1.81 -10.28
N LYS A 150 -5.70 2.35 -11.51
CA LYS A 150 -4.63 2.03 -12.47
C LYS A 150 -3.26 2.46 -11.97
N LEU A 151 -3.17 3.62 -11.30
CA LEU A 151 -1.92 4.09 -10.70
C LEU A 151 -1.47 3.20 -9.54
N ARG A 152 -2.39 2.82 -8.64
CA ARG A 152 -2.09 1.91 -7.53
C ARG A 152 -1.64 0.55 -8.05
N ASN A 153 -2.37 -0.03 -9.01
CA ASN A 153 -1.99 -1.29 -9.64
C ASN A 153 -0.62 -1.22 -10.29
N ARG A 154 -0.34 -0.16 -11.06
CA ARG A 154 0.95 0.02 -11.72
C ARG A 154 2.10 0.06 -10.72
N LEU A 155 1.98 0.85 -9.66
CA LEU A 155 3.02 0.95 -8.63
C LEU A 155 3.18 -0.39 -7.90
N MET A 156 2.09 -0.97 -7.40
CA MET A 156 2.10 -2.23 -6.65
C MET A 156 2.71 -3.38 -7.43
N LEU A 157 2.26 -3.60 -8.67
CA LEU A 157 2.73 -4.70 -9.51
C LEU A 157 4.18 -4.50 -10.00
N SER A 158 4.66 -3.25 -10.05
CA SER A 158 6.04 -2.96 -10.48
C SER A 158 7.03 -2.93 -9.30
N ALA A 159 6.56 -2.64 -8.09
CA ALA A 159 7.39 -2.51 -6.90
C ALA A 159 7.49 -3.80 -6.09
N LEU A 160 6.43 -4.61 -6.04
CA LEU A 160 6.40 -5.88 -5.29
C LEU A 160 7.43 -6.86 -5.85
N GLN A 161 8.24 -7.43 -4.96
CA GLN A 161 9.22 -8.48 -5.25
C GLN A 161 9.00 -9.67 -4.31
N ASP A 162 9.82 -9.78 -3.27
CA ASP A 162 9.90 -10.86 -2.29
C ASP A 162 9.21 -10.54 -0.96
N GLU A 163 8.60 -9.36 -0.81
CA GLU A 163 7.96 -8.95 0.44
C GLU A 163 6.72 -9.82 0.78
N ASP A 164 6.43 -9.99 2.07
CA ASP A 164 5.27 -10.74 2.58
C ASP A 164 4.01 -9.88 2.62
N TYR A 165 4.18 -8.56 2.84
CA TYR A 165 3.09 -7.61 3.01
C TYR A 165 3.30 -6.34 2.18
N ILE A 166 2.19 -5.72 1.79
CA ILE A 166 2.12 -4.41 1.19
C ILE A 166 1.36 -3.48 2.15
N PHE A 167 1.90 -2.31 2.43
CA PHE A 167 1.23 -1.28 3.21
C PHE A 167 1.08 0.00 2.38
N TRP A 168 -0.15 0.28 1.96
CA TRP A 168 -0.52 1.53 1.31
C TRP A 168 -0.68 2.62 2.35
N LEU A 169 -0.02 3.75 2.11
CA LEU A 169 -0.11 4.95 2.94
C LEU A 169 -0.27 6.16 2.02
N ASP A 170 -1.38 6.88 2.15
CA ASP A 170 -1.60 8.11 1.39
C ASP A 170 -0.60 9.21 1.84
N ALA A 171 -0.18 10.05 0.90
CA ALA A 171 0.89 11.05 1.09
C ALA A 171 0.54 12.16 2.10
N ASP A 172 -0.75 12.38 2.33
CA ASP A 172 -1.35 13.39 3.20
C ASP A 172 -1.74 12.84 4.58
N VAL A 173 -1.33 11.62 4.92
CA VAL A 173 -1.33 11.14 6.31
C VAL A 173 -0.20 11.81 7.10
N VAL A 174 -0.53 12.29 8.30
CA VAL A 174 0.34 13.07 9.19
C VAL A 174 0.63 12.38 10.50
N GLU A 175 -0.19 11.42 10.89
CA GLU A 175 -0.07 10.75 12.17
C GLU A 175 -0.52 9.30 12.04
N LEU A 176 0.19 8.42 12.74
CA LEU A 176 -0.15 7.03 12.93
C LEU A 176 -0.10 6.77 14.43
N SER A 177 -1.19 6.24 15.00
CA SER A 177 -1.20 5.83 16.40
C SER A 177 -0.08 4.80 16.68
N PRO A 178 0.49 4.76 17.90
CA PRO A 178 1.51 3.79 18.25
C PRO A 178 1.06 2.35 17.97
N GLU A 179 2.00 1.51 17.54
CA GLU A 179 1.78 0.08 17.27
C GLU A 179 0.76 -0.25 16.17
N ILE A 180 0.18 0.72 15.45
CA ILE A 180 -0.82 0.42 14.41
C ILE A 180 -0.30 -0.56 13.36
N VAL A 181 0.87 -0.32 12.78
CA VAL A 181 1.43 -1.21 11.73
C VAL A 181 1.84 -2.58 12.29
N PRO A 182 2.60 -2.68 13.41
CA PRO A 182 2.85 -3.96 14.06
C PRO A 182 1.59 -4.77 14.39
N THR A 183 0.52 -4.11 14.86
CA THR A 183 -0.76 -4.77 15.16
C THR A 183 -1.41 -5.30 13.89
N MET A 184 -1.45 -4.54 12.79
CA MET A 184 -1.96 -5.02 11.50
C MET A 184 -1.17 -6.25 11.02
N LEU A 185 0.16 -6.19 11.05
CA LEU A 185 1.04 -7.30 10.65
C LEU A 185 0.79 -8.55 11.50
N LYS A 186 0.69 -8.40 12.82
CA LYS A 186 0.42 -9.49 13.76
C LYS A 186 -0.94 -10.15 13.48
N HIS A 187 -1.99 -9.37 13.27
CA HIS A 187 -3.30 -9.91 12.93
C HIS A 187 -3.28 -10.64 11.59
N SER A 188 -2.65 -10.05 10.58
CA SER A 188 -2.56 -10.66 9.27
C SER A 188 -1.75 -11.96 9.29
N ALA A 189 -0.67 -12.05 10.07
CA ALA A 189 0.10 -13.28 10.23
C ALA A 189 -0.64 -14.39 11.00
N SER A 190 -1.50 -14.02 11.96
CA SER A 190 -2.12 -14.97 12.90
C SER A 190 -3.53 -15.42 12.51
N VAL A 191 -4.29 -14.60 11.80
CA VAL A 191 -5.66 -14.90 11.39
C VAL A 191 -5.65 -15.21 9.90
N THR A 192 -5.79 -16.49 9.51
CA THR A 192 -5.67 -16.93 8.11
C THR A 192 -6.52 -16.11 7.15
N ASN A 193 -7.74 -15.70 7.53
CA ASN A 193 -8.61 -14.91 6.67
C ASN A 193 -8.35 -13.40 6.66
N ALA A 194 -7.49 -12.85 7.53
CA ALA A 194 -7.26 -11.41 7.64
C ALA A 194 -6.13 -10.91 6.71
N GLY A 195 -6.32 -11.10 5.40
CA GLY A 195 -5.32 -10.70 4.40
C GLY A 195 -5.34 -9.22 4.06
N ILE A 196 -6.44 -8.51 4.34
CA ILE A 196 -6.60 -7.09 4.05
C ILE A 196 -7.07 -6.39 5.34
N ILE A 197 -6.31 -5.40 5.82
CA ILE A 197 -6.61 -4.71 7.06
C ILE A 197 -6.47 -3.20 6.85
N THR A 198 -7.42 -2.42 7.35
CA THR A 198 -7.36 -0.95 7.44
C THR A 198 -7.53 -0.50 8.89
N ALA A 199 -7.51 0.79 9.16
CA ALA A 199 -7.89 1.33 10.47
C ALA A 199 -8.65 2.66 10.30
N MET A 200 -9.20 3.15 11.41
CA MET A 200 -9.90 4.43 11.42
C MET A 200 -8.96 5.55 10.95
N CYS A 201 -9.45 6.42 10.07
CA CYS A 201 -8.76 7.66 9.73
C CYS A 201 -9.65 8.84 10.08
N HIS A 202 -9.10 9.77 10.84
CA HIS A 202 -9.77 11.01 11.22
C HIS A 202 -9.03 12.25 10.72
N GLN A 203 -9.72 13.37 10.81
CA GLN A 203 -9.23 14.72 10.58
C GLN A 203 -9.79 15.59 11.74
N ASN A 204 -9.19 16.74 12.05
CA ASN A 204 -9.52 17.52 13.25
C ASN A 204 -11.03 17.77 13.46
N GLU A 205 -11.77 18.06 12.40
CA GLU A 205 -13.23 18.28 12.44
C GLU A 205 -14.07 17.09 11.95
N MET A 206 -13.44 15.97 11.59
CA MET A 206 -14.11 14.82 10.99
C MET A 206 -13.61 13.50 11.58
N ASN A 207 -14.43 12.87 12.42
CA ASN A 207 -14.11 11.59 13.08
C ASN A 207 -13.94 10.41 12.10
N ASN A 208 -14.50 10.53 10.88
CA ASN A 208 -14.30 9.54 9.82
C ASN A 208 -14.01 10.21 8.49
N TYR A 209 -12.72 10.35 8.19
CA TYR A 209 -12.21 10.88 6.94
C TYR A 209 -12.40 9.87 5.79
N ASP A 210 -11.98 8.62 5.99
CA ASP A 210 -12.07 7.59 4.95
C ASP A 210 -13.41 6.84 4.98
N LYS A 211 -14.39 7.39 4.26
CA LYS A 211 -15.74 6.81 4.13
C LYS A 211 -15.82 5.64 3.14
N ASN A 212 -14.70 5.11 2.65
CA ASN A 212 -14.70 3.91 1.82
C ASN A 212 -14.62 2.62 2.64
N ALA A 213 -14.34 2.70 3.95
CA ALA A 213 -14.36 1.56 4.85
C ALA A 213 -15.74 1.40 5.51
N TRP A 214 -16.43 0.29 5.22
CA TRP A 214 -17.77 0.01 5.74
C TRP A 214 -18.14 -1.49 5.65
N GLU A 215 -19.11 -1.89 6.47
CA GLU A 215 -19.82 -3.17 6.43
C GLU A 215 -21.27 -2.93 5.96
N LEU A 216 -21.89 -3.93 5.34
CA LEU A 216 -23.32 -3.93 5.03
C LEU A 216 -24.11 -4.61 6.15
N ASP A 217 -25.12 -3.92 6.69
CA ASP A 217 -26.07 -4.51 7.64
C ASP A 217 -26.86 -5.69 7.03
N SER A 218 -27.00 -5.74 5.71
CA SER A 218 -27.61 -6.85 4.98
C SER A 218 -26.86 -7.15 3.67
N PRO A 219 -25.98 -8.16 3.65
CA PRO A 219 -25.20 -8.52 2.48
C PRO A 219 -26.02 -9.42 1.53
N GLU A 220 -27.17 -8.94 1.07
CA GLU A 220 -27.84 -9.60 -0.07
C GLU A 220 -26.88 -9.57 -1.27
N LEU A 221 -26.57 -10.75 -1.81
CA LEU A 221 -25.61 -10.94 -2.91
C LEU A 221 -25.88 -9.96 -4.05
N LEU A 222 -24.92 -9.06 -4.24
CA LEU A 222 -24.94 -8.01 -5.24
C LEU A 222 -24.67 -8.58 -6.63
N GLY A 223 -25.72 -9.11 -7.25
CA GLY A 223 -25.68 -9.65 -8.60
C GLY A 223 -25.73 -8.57 -9.70
N PRO A 224 -25.73 -9.01 -10.97
CA PRO A 224 -26.05 -8.14 -12.10
C PRO A 224 -27.45 -7.55 -11.97
N LEU A 225 -27.60 -6.27 -12.36
CA LEU A 225 -28.86 -5.54 -12.33
C LEU A 225 -29.13 -4.85 -13.68
N PRO A 226 -30.40 -4.75 -14.11
CA PRO A 226 -30.78 -3.92 -15.24
C PRO A 226 -30.38 -2.45 -15.02
N ASP A 227 -29.99 -1.74 -16.08
CA ASP A 227 -29.50 -0.35 -15.99
C ASP A 227 -30.48 0.60 -15.29
N ALA A 228 -31.79 0.41 -15.52
CA ALA A 228 -32.85 1.21 -14.90
C ALA A 228 -32.96 1.03 -13.37
N GLU A 229 -32.40 -0.05 -12.82
CA GLU A 229 -32.48 -0.37 -11.38
C GLU A 229 -31.19 0.01 -10.61
N ARG A 230 -30.09 0.27 -11.33
CA ARG A 230 -28.77 0.48 -10.73
C ARG A 230 -28.73 1.66 -9.75
N GLU A 231 -29.34 2.79 -10.10
CA GLU A 231 -29.34 3.99 -9.24
C GLU A 231 -30.05 3.72 -7.90
N ALA A 232 -31.23 3.09 -7.96
CA ALA A 232 -31.98 2.72 -6.76
C ALA A 232 -31.21 1.68 -5.91
N ALA A 233 -30.53 0.73 -6.53
CA ALA A 233 -29.72 -0.26 -5.84
C ALA A 233 -28.50 0.38 -5.15
N VAL A 234 -27.80 1.31 -5.82
CA VAL A 234 -26.71 2.08 -5.20
C VAL A 234 -27.22 2.87 -4.00
N ALA A 235 -28.35 3.57 -4.14
CA ALA A 235 -28.94 4.34 -3.04
C ALA A 235 -29.34 3.45 -1.85
N LYS A 236 -29.95 2.28 -2.11
CA LYS A 236 -30.28 1.29 -1.07
C LYS A 236 -29.03 0.80 -0.35
N LEU A 237 -27.98 0.42 -1.09
CA LEU A 237 -26.74 -0.09 -0.52
C LEU A 237 -26.04 0.99 0.33
N VAL A 238 -25.95 2.22 -0.18
CA VAL A 238 -25.34 3.34 0.56
C VAL A 238 -26.08 3.59 1.87
N ALA A 239 -27.42 3.44 1.90
CA ALA A 239 -28.22 3.64 3.10
C ALA A 239 -28.04 2.55 4.17
N THR A 240 -27.51 1.37 3.82
CA THR A 240 -27.27 0.25 4.75
C THR A 240 -25.82 0.10 5.19
N ARG A 241 -24.95 1.04 4.83
CA ARG A 241 -23.54 1.03 5.23
C ARG A 241 -23.39 1.40 6.70
N VAL A 242 -22.72 0.55 7.45
CA VAL A 242 -22.23 0.85 8.80
C VAL A 242 -20.76 1.21 8.69
N PHE A 243 -20.37 2.38 9.20
CA PHE A 243 -19.02 2.93 9.02
C PHE A 243 -18.12 2.66 10.23
N VAL A 244 -16.80 2.76 10.00
CA VAL A 244 -15.77 2.41 10.99
C VAL A 244 -16.01 2.93 12.41
N PRO A 245 -16.36 4.22 12.67
CA PRO A 245 -16.52 4.68 14.05
C PRO A 245 -17.60 3.92 14.85
N GLU A 246 -18.66 3.51 14.18
CA GLU A 246 -19.75 2.72 14.79
C GLU A 246 -19.30 1.26 14.94
N LEU A 247 -18.65 0.69 13.92
CA LEU A 247 -18.16 -0.69 13.92
C LEU A 247 -17.15 -0.98 15.04
N ILE A 248 -16.29 -0.02 15.38
CA ILE A 248 -15.24 -0.19 16.38
C ILE A 248 -15.64 0.35 17.77
N GLU A 249 -16.84 0.89 17.92
CA GLU A 249 -17.30 1.45 19.19
C GLU A 249 -17.27 0.38 20.30
N GLY A 250 -16.58 0.69 21.41
CA GLY A 250 -16.45 -0.22 22.56
C GLY A 250 -15.49 -1.40 22.35
N THR A 251 -14.82 -1.50 21.20
CA THR A 251 -13.77 -2.50 20.97
C THR A 251 -12.45 -2.12 21.65
N ASN A 252 -11.49 -3.05 21.70
CA ASN A 252 -10.14 -2.81 22.24
C ASN A 252 -9.06 -2.92 21.15
N ASP A 253 -7.82 -2.53 21.46
CA ASP A 253 -6.70 -2.47 20.51
C ASP A 253 -6.30 -3.84 19.90
N SER A 254 -6.78 -4.95 20.45
CA SER A 254 -6.56 -6.30 19.88
C SER A 254 -7.73 -6.79 19.01
N ALA A 255 -8.77 -5.98 18.82
CA ALA A 255 -9.93 -6.34 18.04
C ALA A 255 -9.69 -6.08 16.54
N ILE A 256 -10.25 -6.95 15.71
CA ILE A 256 -10.45 -6.72 14.29
C ILE A 256 -11.92 -6.97 13.96
N VAL A 257 -12.53 -6.07 13.18
CA VAL A 257 -13.94 -6.13 12.80
C VAL A 257 -14.02 -6.35 11.28
N PRO A 258 -14.83 -7.31 10.78
CA PRO A 258 -14.93 -7.57 9.35
C PRO A 258 -15.49 -6.37 8.58
N LEU A 259 -15.13 -6.26 7.30
CA LEU A 259 -15.60 -5.22 6.38
C LEU A 259 -15.99 -5.80 5.02
N ASP A 260 -16.97 -5.19 4.38
CA ASP A 260 -17.34 -5.46 2.97
C ASP A 260 -16.59 -4.55 1.99
N SER A 261 -16.00 -3.47 2.49
CA SER A 261 -15.26 -2.47 1.73
C SER A 261 -14.22 -1.81 2.61
N VAL A 262 -13.06 -1.48 2.03
CA VAL A 262 -11.94 -0.86 2.75
C VAL A 262 -11.59 0.52 2.21
N GLY A 263 -10.99 1.29 3.10
CA GLY A 263 -10.31 2.54 2.82
C GLY A 263 -8.98 2.35 2.08
N GLY A 264 -8.46 3.46 1.56
CA GLY A 264 -7.15 3.51 0.90
C GLY A 264 -6.12 4.33 1.67
N THR A 265 -6.54 5.09 2.69
CA THR A 265 -5.66 6.02 3.41
C THR A 265 -4.56 5.29 4.18
N ILE A 266 -4.92 4.19 4.83
CA ILE A 266 -4.00 3.22 5.43
C ILE A 266 -4.52 1.81 5.16
N LEU A 267 -3.74 0.97 4.48
CA LEU A 267 -4.23 -0.34 4.04
C LEU A 267 -3.08 -1.35 3.95
N LEU A 268 -3.13 -2.36 4.83
CA LEU A 268 -2.29 -3.55 4.74
C LEU A 268 -2.94 -4.59 3.83
N ILE A 269 -2.16 -5.19 2.95
CA ILE A 269 -2.55 -6.30 2.06
C ILE A 269 -1.44 -7.35 2.12
N ARG A 270 -1.77 -8.63 2.30
CA ARG A 270 -0.78 -9.68 2.09
C ARG A 270 -0.36 -9.76 0.63
N ALA A 271 0.94 -9.89 0.40
CA ALA A 271 1.50 -9.90 -0.94
C ALA A 271 1.08 -11.13 -1.75
N ASP A 272 0.78 -12.26 -1.11
CA ASP A 272 0.29 -13.47 -1.77
C ASP A 272 -1.07 -13.25 -2.48
N LEU A 273 -1.98 -12.45 -1.93
CA LEU A 273 -3.25 -12.09 -2.58
C LEU A 273 -2.99 -11.36 -3.89
N VAL A 274 -2.02 -10.44 -3.90
CA VAL A 274 -1.63 -9.72 -5.12
C VAL A 274 -0.98 -10.66 -6.14
N ARG A 275 -0.12 -11.59 -5.68
CA ARG A 275 0.47 -12.64 -6.53
C ARG A 275 -0.57 -13.61 -7.10
N GLN A 276 -1.70 -13.82 -6.40
CA GLN A 276 -2.86 -14.56 -6.88
C GLN A 276 -3.75 -13.78 -7.87
N GLY A 277 -3.44 -12.50 -8.12
CA GLY A 277 -4.14 -11.66 -9.10
C GLY A 277 -5.04 -10.59 -8.51
N LEU A 278 -5.04 -10.39 -7.18
CA LEU A 278 -5.78 -9.30 -6.56
C LEU A 278 -5.22 -7.95 -7.05
N THR A 279 -6.13 -7.11 -7.54
CA THR A 279 -5.83 -5.73 -8.00
C THR A 279 -6.93 -4.80 -7.56
N PHE A 280 -6.65 -3.50 -7.50
CA PHE A 280 -7.68 -2.47 -7.35
C PHE A 280 -8.53 -2.43 -8.62
N PRO A 281 -9.84 -2.74 -8.59
CA PRO A 281 -10.66 -2.73 -9.79
C PRO A 281 -10.71 -1.31 -10.39
N HIS A 282 -10.35 -1.17 -11.67
CA HIS A 282 -10.39 0.13 -12.35
C HIS A 282 -11.76 0.45 -12.96
N TYR A 283 -12.75 -0.38 -12.70
CA TYR A 283 -14.15 -0.22 -13.08
C TYR A 283 -15.00 -0.79 -11.93
N ASN A 284 -16.31 -0.53 -11.96
CA ASN A 284 -17.24 -1.11 -11.00
C ASN A 284 -17.33 -2.63 -11.20
N ILE A 285 -16.81 -3.41 -10.25
CA ILE A 285 -16.71 -4.87 -10.39
C ILE A 285 -18.02 -5.60 -10.01
N VAL A 286 -18.83 -5.00 -9.15
CA VAL A 286 -20.03 -5.64 -8.59
C VAL A 286 -21.12 -5.75 -9.65
N GLY A 287 -21.60 -6.97 -9.91
CA GLY A 287 -22.59 -7.25 -10.95
C GLY A 287 -22.06 -7.19 -12.38
N THR A 288 -20.75 -7.25 -12.58
CA THR A 288 -20.13 -7.29 -13.93
C THR A 288 -20.57 -8.54 -14.69
N THR A 289 -20.82 -8.37 -15.99
CA THR A 289 -21.14 -9.45 -16.93
C THR A 289 -20.27 -9.34 -18.18
N TRP A 290 -20.37 -10.32 -19.09
CA TRP A 290 -19.68 -10.26 -20.38
C TRP A 290 -20.04 -9.04 -21.24
N GLY A 291 -21.27 -8.51 -21.09
CA GLY A 291 -21.76 -7.41 -21.93
C GLY A 291 -21.61 -6.03 -21.30
N HIS A 292 -21.48 -5.94 -19.98
CA HIS A 292 -21.54 -4.67 -19.25
C HIS A 292 -20.68 -4.68 -17.98
N ALA A 293 -20.01 -3.55 -17.73
CA ALA A 293 -19.41 -3.29 -16.44
C ALA A 293 -20.46 -3.29 -15.33
N GLY A 294 -20.03 -3.63 -14.12
CA GLY A 294 -20.84 -3.59 -12.92
C GLY A 294 -21.31 -2.18 -12.55
N TRP A 295 -21.99 -2.08 -11.42
CA TRP A 295 -22.70 -0.87 -11.01
C TRP A 295 -22.12 -0.18 -9.77
N ILE A 296 -21.27 -0.87 -8.99
CA ILE A 296 -20.49 -0.28 -7.88
C ILE A 296 -19.17 -1.05 -7.67
N GLY A 297 -18.34 -0.58 -6.74
CA GLY A 297 -17.11 -1.27 -6.32
C GLY A 297 -15.94 -1.00 -7.27
N VAL A 298 -15.59 0.27 -7.44
CA VAL A 298 -14.36 0.68 -8.10
C VAL A 298 -13.28 0.94 -7.05
N GLU A 299 -12.03 0.65 -7.40
CA GLU A 299 -10.83 0.94 -6.61
C GLU A 299 -10.85 0.23 -5.23
N THR A 300 -10.74 0.90 -4.09
CA THR A 300 -10.70 0.24 -2.78
C THR A 300 -12.04 -0.36 -2.41
N GLU A 301 -13.15 0.27 -2.83
CA GLU A 301 -14.50 -0.26 -2.58
C GLU A 301 -14.76 -1.59 -3.31
N GLY A 302 -14.04 -1.85 -4.41
CA GLY A 302 -14.12 -3.13 -5.11
C GLY A 302 -13.15 -4.20 -4.61
N LEU A 303 -12.21 -3.83 -3.73
CA LEU A 303 -11.09 -4.71 -3.37
C LEU A 303 -11.55 -5.92 -2.57
N CYS A 304 -12.36 -5.72 -1.53
CA CYS A 304 -12.91 -6.82 -0.72
C CYS A 304 -13.88 -7.68 -1.52
N TYR A 305 -14.64 -7.08 -2.44
CA TYR A 305 -15.47 -7.85 -3.36
C TYR A 305 -14.62 -8.80 -4.22
N ALA A 306 -13.49 -8.34 -4.74
CA ALA A 306 -12.59 -9.17 -5.54
C ALA A 306 -11.86 -10.22 -4.68
N ALA A 307 -11.45 -9.85 -3.47
CA ALA A 307 -10.66 -10.70 -2.58
C ALA A 307 -11.46 -11.85 -1.97
N ARG A 308 -12.80 -11.76 -1.89
CA ARG A 308 -13.66 -12.81 -1.31
C ARG A 308 -13.46 -14.21 -1.90
N GLU A 309 -13.05 -14.28 -3.17
CA GLU A 309 -12.84 -15.53 -3.91
C GLU A 309 -11.43 -16.11 -3.70
N LEU A 310 -10.57 -15.41 -2.97
CA LEU A 310 -9.20 -15.82 -2.65
C LEU A 310 -9.14 -16.35 -1.22
N GLU A 311 -8.42 -17.46 -1.04
CA GLU A 311 -8.12 -17.94 0.31
C GLU A 311 -7.29 -16.88 1.05
N GLY A 312 -7.75 -16.50 2.25
CA GLY A 312 -7.12 -15.45 3.03
C GLY A 312 -7.56 -14.02 2.69
N GLY A 313 -8.45 -13.83 1.72
CA GLY A 313 -8.86 -12.52 1.20
C GLY A 313 -9.88 -11.73 2.02
N GLY A 314 -10.09 -12.06 3.30
CA GLY A 314 -10.99 -11.31 4.17
C GLY A 314 -10.48 -9.90 4.49
N CYS A 315 -11.42 -8.97 4.57
CA CYS A 315 -11.18 -7.56 4.88
C CYS A 315 -11.60 -7.24 6.31
N TYR A 316 -10.77 -6.45 7.00
CA TYR A 316 -11.02 -6.06 8.39
C TYR A 316 -10.58 -4.62 8.67
N VAL A 317 -11.12 -4.04 9.75
CA VAL A 317 -10.64 -2.81 10.37
C VAL A 317 -10.09 -3.11 11.76
N LEU A 318 -8.99 -2.46 12.14
CA LEU A 318 -8.51 -2.49 13.53
C LEU A 318 -9.48 -1.75 14.46
N GLY A 319 -9.73 -2.34 15.63
CA GLY A 319 -10.52 -1.74 16.69
C GLY A 319 -9.72 -0.90 17.69
N GLY A 320 -10.40 -0.45 18.73
CA GLY A 320 -9.83 0.28 19.85
C GLY A 320 -9.34 1.68 19.46
N SER A 321 -8.15 2.02 19.92
CA SER A 321 -7.51 3.33 19.76
C SER A 321 -6.66 3.47 18.51
N HIS A 322 -6.54 2.41 17.71
CA HIS A 322 -5.75 2.41 16.48
C HIS A 322 -6.37 3.34 15.43
N HIS A 323 -5.59 4.35 15.03
CA HIS A 323 -6.01 5.33 14.05
C HIS A 323 -4.85 5.93 13.25
N ALA A 324 -5.20 6.52 12.11
CA ALA A 324 -4.38 7.48 11.38
C ALA A 324 -5.05 8.86 11.40
N ARG A 325 -4.25 9.92 11.29
CA ARG A 325 -4.75 11.28 11.07
C ARG A 325 -4.35 11.75 9.68
N HIS A 326 -5.32 12.27 8.95
CA HIS A 326 -5.10 12.97 7.69
C HIS A 326 -4.80 14.46 7.94
N THR A 327 -4.05 15.12 7.06
CA THR A 327 -3.86 16.59 7.12
C THR A 327 -5.18 17.34 7.22
N ASP A 328 -5.21 18.44 7.95
CA ASP A 328 -6.37 19.34 7.98
C ASP A 328 -6.45 20.18 6.69
N TRP A 329 -7.64 20.35 6.11
CA TRP A 329 -7.84 21.31 5.03
C TRP A 329 -7.80 22.72 5.65
N GLY A 330 -6.82 23.54 5.26
CA GLY A 330 -6.83 24.98 5.50
C GLY A 330 -7.77 25.71 4.55
#